data_AF-A0A970BSE3-F1
#
_entry.id   AF-A0A970BSE3-F1
#
_cell.length_a   1.000
_cell.length_b   1.000
_cell.length_c   1.000
_cell.angle_alpha   90.00
_cell.angle_beta   90.00
_cell.angle_gamma   90.00
#
_symmetry.space_group_name_H-M   'P 1'
#
loop_
_entity.id
_entity.type
_entity.pdbx_description
1 polymer ?
#
loop_
_entity_poly.entity_id
_entity_poly.type
_entity_poly.pdbx_seq_one_letter_code
_entity_poly.pdbx_strand_id
1 'polypeptide(L)'
;MASAQTERERPSAGDRSRLRLRFRQDLVPLEHAFERLHVIVNPASGRNQPILNVLNDVFSEADLRWQVSVTQRDQPIRDLAQDALDRDADLIAVYGGDGTIMEVARGMIGSEVPLAILPGGTANALSLALGIPGDLDAACRLIAGGESRIRAVDVGRVQEGFFLVAVGIGIPGDLIASGDRDEKDRFGALSYLVRALQALSRAEVSRYLLTLDDERVETEGVTCIIANAGSFGVPGLSLAEGIYLDDGLLDVLVLRNTDVRGIASIVGNLARGGAMVQEVAEPATREESGAMQHWQAARVVVETDPAQAMQVDGELSEAGTVQVAVIPGAIRVLVPAGASGQEA
;
A
#
# COMPACT_ATOMS: atom_id res chain seq x y z
N MET A 1 6.92 47.61 -63.06
CA MET A 1 7.52 46.59 -63.95
C MET A 1 8.61 45.87 -63.17
N ALA A 2 8.61 44.54 -63.24
CA ALA A 2 9.64 43.57 -62.84
C ALA A 2 10.03 43.56 -61.34
N SER A 3 9.50 42.61 -60.55
CA SER A 3 9.90 41.20 -60.43
C SER A 3 11.06 41.00 -59.47
N ALA A 4 10.75 40.79 -58.19
CA ALA A 4 11.67 40.20 -57.22
C ALA A 4 11.46 38.68 -57.24
N GLN A 5 12.38 37.95 -57.88
CA GLN A 5 12.53 36.52 -57.68
C GLN A 5 13.17 36.30 -56.31
N THR A 6 12.43 35.68 -55.39
CA THR A 6 12.99 35.10 -54.17
C THR A 6 13.28 33.64 -54.47
N GLU A 7 14.54 33.32 -54.72
CA GLU A 7 15.00 31.93 -54.81
C GLU A 7 14.81 31.26 -53.45
N ARG A 8 14.19 30.07 -53.48
CA ARG A 8 14.06 29.17 -52.33
C ARG A 8 15.41 28.51 -52.08
N GLU A 9 16.12 28.93 -51.04
CA GLU A 9 17.22 28.14 -50.51
C GLU A 9 16.67 26.87 -49.83
N ARG A 10 17.16 25.71 -50.29
CA ARG A 10 16.97 24.43 -49.62
C ARG A 10 17.86 24.41 -48.37
N PRO A 11 17.36 24.04 -47.18
CA PRO A 11 18.22 23.90 -46.01
C PRO A 11 19.21 22.76 -46.21
N SER A 12 20.48 23.06 -45.95
CA SER A 12 21.59 22.09 -45.94
C SER A 12 21.38 21.00 -44.89
N ALA A 13 21.99 19.84 -45.11
CA ALA A 13 21.91 18.62 -44.30
C ALA A 13 22.61 18.74 -42.92
N GLY A 14 22.39 19.82 -42.18
CA GLY A 14 23.00 20.13 -40.89
C GLY A 14 22.04 20.07 -39.68
N ASP A 15 20.79 19.64 -39.86
CA ASP A 15 19.72 19.90 -38.87
C ASP A 15 19.08 18.64 -38.27
N ARG A 16 19.85 17.58 -37.99
CA ARG A 16 19.31 16.34 -37.38
C ARG A 16 20.10 15.73 -36.22
N SER A 17 21.00 16.47 -35.57
CA SER A 17 21.88 15.90 -34.54
C SER A 17 22.25 16.85 -33.41
N ARG A 18 21.26 17.49 -32.77
CA ARG A 18 21.48 18.29 -31.54
C ARG A 18 20.55 18.00 -30.36
N LEU A 19 19.89 16.85 -30.35
CA LEU A 19 19.21 16.31 -29.17
C LEU A 19 19.87 15.00 -28.74
N ARG A 20 21.13 15.09 -28.32
CA ARG A 20 21.79 14.05 -27.53
C ARG A 20 22.57 14.73 -26.41
N LEU A 21 22.36 14.23 -25.20
CA LEU A 21 23.18 14.42 -23.99
C LEU A 21 22.97 15.73 -23.22
N ARG A 22 21.82 15.82 -22.55
CA ARG A 22 21.74 16.33 -21.17
C ARG A 22 20.97 15.29 -20.36
N PHE A 23 21.28 15.14 -19.08
CA PHE A 23 20.84 14.08 -18.15
C PHE A 23 21.70 12.81 -18.17
N ARG A 24 22.91 12.94 -17.63
CA ARG A 24 23.74 11.83 -17.16
C ARG A 24 24.43 12.13 -15.81
N GLN A 25 24.01 13.18 -15.10
CA GLN A 25 24.74 13.72 -13.95
C GLN A 25 23.95 13.81 -12.64
N ASP A 26 22.65 13.46 -12.63
CA ASP A 26 21.84 13.53 -11.40
C ASP A 26 21.36 12.14 -10.91
N LEU A 27 21.83 11.05 -11.51
CA LEU A 27 21.49 9.69 -11.05
C LEU A 27 22.47 9.28 -9.95
N VAL A 28 21.97 9.12 -8.71
CA VAL A 28 22.62 8.24 -7.73
C VAL A 28 22.34 6.82 -8.20
N PRO A 29 23.34 6.04 -8.65
CA PRO A 29 23.10 4.70 -9.14
C PRO A 29 22.63 3.82 -7.97
N LEU A 30 21.61 2.99 -8.19
CA LEU A 30 21.57 1.71 -7.49
C LEU A 30 22.89 1.02 -7.84
N GLU A 31 23.67 0.59 -6.84
CA GLU A 31 24.96 -0.08 -7.06
C GLU A 31 24.83 -1.36 -7.91
N HIS A 32 23.59 -1.85 -8.15
CA HIS A 32 23.26 -2.95 -9.03
C HIS A 32 22.09 -2.56 -9.96
N ALA A 33 22.31 -2.62 -11.27
CA ALA A 33 21.21 -2.69 -12.22
C ALA A 33 20.63 -4.11 -12.16
N PHE A 34 19.33 -4.24 -11.92
CA PHE A 34 18.67 -5.54 -11.95
C PHE A 34 18.77 -6.14 -13.35
N GLU A 35 19.28 -7.36 -13.49
CA GLU A 35 19.48 -8.00 -14.79
C GLU A 35 18.35 -8.97 -15.14
N ARG A 36 17.61 -9.47 -14.15
CA ARG A 36 16.62 -10.54 -14.28
C ARG A 36 15.33 -10.16 -13.54
N LEU A 37 14.55 -9.32 -14.19
CA LEU A 37 13.23 -8.90 -13.72
C LEU A 37 12.19 -9.99 -14.01
N HIS A 38 11.42 -10.40 -13.00
CA HIS A 38 10.23 -11.23 -13.21
C HIS A 38 8.97 -10.45 -12.84
N VAL A 39 8.03 -10.30 -13.77
CA VAL A 39 6.79 -9.56 -13.55
C VAL A 39 5.62 -10.53 -13.34
N ILE A 40 4.93 -10.44 -12.21
CA ILE A 40 3.70 -11.18 -11.93
C ILE A 40 2.52 -10.25 -12.21
N VAL A 41 1.65 -10.62 -13.15
CA VAL A 41 0.53 -9.79 -13.60
C VAL A 41 -0.79 -10.44 -13.22
N ASN A 42 -1.60 -9.73 -12.43
CA ASN A 42 -3.01 -10.06 -12.23
C ASN A 42 -3.89 -9.31 -13.26
N PRO A 43 -4.38 -9.97 -14.32
CA PRO A 43 -5.15 -9.32 -15.37
C PRO A 43 -6.57 -8.94 -14.92
N ALA A 44 -7.04 -9.49 -13.80
CA ALA A 44 -8.30 -9.06 -13.21
C ALA A 44 -8.18 -7.70 -12.51
N SER A 45 -6.95 -7.18 -12.33
CA SER A 45 -6.67 -5.91 -11.66
C SER A 45 -6.45 -4.76 -12.63
N GLY A 46 -6.82 -3.58 -12.15
CA GLY A 46 -6.54 -2.30 -12.75
C GLY A 46 -7.53 -1.93 -13.83
N ARG A 47 -7.16 -0.91 -14.60
CA ARG A 47 -7.98 -0.45 -15.72
C ARG A 47 -7.76 -1.37 -16.91
N ASN A 48 -8.72 -1.37 -17.84
CA ASN A 48 -8.55 -2.02 -19.13
C ASN A 48 -7.48 -1.26 -19.93
N GLN A 49 -6.22 -1.68 -19.81
CA GLN A 49 -5.04 -1.02 -20.38
C GLN A 49 -4.02 -2.05 -20.90
N PRO A 50 -3.17 -1.69 -21.88
CA PRO A 50 -2.25 -2.63 -22.52
C PRO A 50 -0.98 -2.85 -21.68
N ILE A 51 -1.12 -3.57 -20.55
CA ILE A 51 -0.06 -3.76 -19.54
C ILE A 51 1.26 -4.20 -20.17
N LEU A 52 1.25 -5.29 -20.96
CA LEU A 52 2.48 -5.86 -21.54
C LEU A 52 3.16 -4.91 -22.53
N ASN A 53 2.41 -4.07 -23.24
CA ASN A 53 3.00 -3.07 -24.14
C ASN A 53 3.75 -2.02 -23.34
N VAL A 54 3.14 -1.51 -22.26
CA VAL A 54 3.80 -0.52 -21.38
C VAL A 54 5.07 -1.09 -20.76
N LEU A 55 5.02 -2.33 -20.24
CA LEU A 55 6.21 -3.02 -19.72
C LEU A 55 7.30 -3.12 -20.79
N ASN A 56 6.94 -3.59 -21.98
CA ASN A 56 7.88 -3.77 -23.07
C ASN A 56 8.52 -2.46 -23.51
N ASP A 57 7.73 -1.40 -23.68
CA ASP A 57 8.21 -0.10 -24.14
C ASP A 57 9.21 0.49 -23.13
N VAL A 58 8.87 0.51 -21.84
CA VAL A 58 9.74 1.08 -20.80
C VAL A 58 10.97 0.22 -20.54
N PHE A 59 10.83 -1.10 -20.42
CA PHE A 59 11.95 -1.98 -20.06
C PHE A 59 12.94 -2.19 -21.22
N SER A 60 12.46 -2.14 -22.48
CA SER A 60 13.36 -2.20 -23.64
C SER A 60 14.22 -0.95 -23.76
N GLU A 61 13.70 0.24 -23.40
CA GLU A 61 14.49 1.48 -23.37
C GLU A 61 15.63 1.43 -22.33
N ALA A 62 15.45 0.66 -21.26
CA ALA A 62 16.42 0.48 -20.19
C ALA A 62 17.30 -0.78 -20.31
N ASP A 63 17.17 -1.54 -21.41
CA ASP A 63 17.90 -2.81 -21.63
C ASP A 63 17.70 -3.85 -20.51
N LEU A 64 16.53 -3.82 -19.85
CA LEU A 64 16.18 -4.79 -18.81
C LEU A 64 15.69 -6.09 -19.44
N ARG A 65 16.28 -7.22 -19.05
CA ARG A 65 15.72 -8.53 -19.39
C ARG A 65 14.60 -8.84 -18.40
N TRP A 66 13.42 -9.12 -18.94
CA TRP A 66 12.27 -9.40 -18.12
C TRP A 66 11.49 -10.64 -18.60
N GLN A 67 10.88 -11.32 -17.64
CA GLN A 67 9.94 -12.42 -17.84
C GLN A 67 8.59 -12.05 -17.23
N VAL A 68 7.54 -12.79 -17.60
CA VAL A 68 6.20 -12.55 -17.07
C VAL A 68 5.48 -13.84 -16.71
N SER A 69 4.81 -13.84 -15.56
CA SER A 69 3.78 -14.80 -15.17
C SER A 69 2.45 -14.10 -15.06
N VAL A 70 1.40 -14.69 -15.61
CA VAL A 70 0.02 -14.19 -15.49
C VAL A 70 -0.71 -15.05 -14.47
N THR A 71 -1.31 -14.43 -13.45
CA THR A 71 -2.03 -15.16 -12.40
C THR A 71 -3.21 -15.94 -12.98
N GLN A 72 -3.43 -17.15 -12.48
CA GLN A 72 -4.58 -17.99 -12.84
C GLN A 72 -5.46 -18.21 -11.60
N ARG A 73 -6.76 -18.41 -11.81
CA ARG A 73 -7.74 -18.55 -10.71
C ARG A 73 -7.38 -19.69 -9.74
N ASP A 74 -6.89 -20.81 -10.28
CA ASP A 74 -6.67 -22.05 -9.52
C ASP A 74 -5.21 -22.21 -9.07
N GLN A 75 -4.39 -21.17 -9.21
CA GLN A 75 -2.98 -21.17 -8.84
C GLN A 75 -2.74 -20.20 -7.68
N PRO A 76 -2.13 -20.63 -6.58
CA PRO A 76 -1.69 -19.70 -5.53
C PRO A 76 -0.68 -18.70 -6.07
N ILE A 77 -0.95 -17.40 -5.89
CA ILE A 77 -0.09 -16.33 -6.42
C ILE A 77 1.29 -16.35 -5.78
N ARG A 78 1.39 -16.71 -4.49
CA ARG A 78 2.67 -16.87 -3.78
C ARG A 78 3.62 -17.85 -4.47
N ASP A 79 3.09 -18.90 -5.11
CA ASP A 79 3.90 -19.94 -5.75
C ASP A 79 4.58 -19.36 -7.00
N LEU A 80 3.97 -18.37 -7.68
CA LEU A 80 4.60 -17.65 -8.80
C LEU A 80 5.79 -16.81 -8.35
N ALA A 81 5.76 -16.27 -7.13
CA ALA A 81 6.88 -15.53 -6.57
C ALA A 81 8.03 -16.48 -6.21
N GLN A 82 7.72 -17.63 -5.62
CA GLN A 82 8.70 -18.68 -5.33
C GLN A 82 9.34 -19.23 -6.62
N ASP A 83 8.54 -19.51 -7.65
CA ASP A 83 9.03 -19.92 -8.97
C ASP A 83 9.98 -18.89 -9.60
N ALA A 84 9.73 -17.60 -9.40
CA ALA A 84 10.60 -16.52 -9.89
C ALA A 84 11.93 -16.47 -9.13
N LEU A 85 11.90 -16.65 -7.80
CA LEU A 85 13.10 -16.76 -6.97
C LEU A 85 13.96 -17.97 -7.36
N ASP A 86 13.33 -19.13 -7.60
CA ASP A 86 14.00 -20.37 -8.03
C ASP A 86 14.63 -20.26 -9.43
N ARG A 87 14.18 -19.28 -10.23
CA ARG A 87 14.75 -18.91 -11.53
C ARG A 87 15.78 -17.78 -11.43
N ASP A 88 16.28 -17.53 -10.23
CA ASP A 88 17.26 -16.52 -9.90
C ASP A 88 16.85 -15.09 -10.30
N ALA A 89 15.56 -14.74 -10.22
CA ALA A 89 15.15 -13.35 -10.38
C ALA A 89 15.88 -12.46 -9.35
N ASP A 90 16.44 -11.34 -9.80
CA ASP A 90 17.08 -10.35 -8.92
C ASP A 90 16.16 -9.17 -8.59
N LEU A 91 15.00 -9.09 -9.26
CA LEU A 91 13.88 -8.23 -8.94
C LEU A 91 12.57 -8.93 -9.31
N ILE A 92 11.59 -8.91 -8.41
CA ILE A 92 10.23 -9.35 -8.73
C ILE A 92 9.33 -8.13 -8.75
N ALA A 93 8.61 -7.90 -9.85
CA ALA A 93 7.58 -6.87 -9.93
C ALA A 93 6.18 -7.50 -9.87
N VAL A 94 5.22 -6.83 -9.25
CA VAL A 94 3.82 -7.26 -9.22
C VAL A 94 2.90 -6.17 -9.75
N TYR A 95 2.09 -6.51 -10.76
CA TYR A 95 0.95 -5.71 -11.19
C TYR A 95 -0.34 -6.26 -10.60
N GLY A 96 -0.95 -5.48 -9.70
CA GLY A 96 -2.19 -5.86 -9.03
C GLY A 96 -2.61 -4.88 -7.94
N GLY A 97 -3.72 -5.19 -7.27
CA GLY A 97 -4.13 -4.47 -6.06
C GLY A 97 -3.50 -5.05 -4.79
N ASP A 98 -3.86 -4.49 -3.64
CA ASP A 98 -3.25 -4.82 -2.33
C ASP A 98 -3.25 -6.34 -2.03
N GLY A 99 -4.34 -7.07 -2.31
CA GLY A 99 -4.38 -8.52 -2.12
C GLY A 99 -3.44 -9.31 -3.04
N THR A 100 -3.22 -8.86 -4.27
CA THR A 100 -2.21 -9.48 -5.17
C THR A 100 -0.80 -9.20 -4.68
N ILE A 101 -0.55 -7.97 -4.22
CA ILE A 101 0.73 -7.56 -3.65
C ILE A 101 1.04 -8.38 -2.39
N MET A 102 0.05 -8.58 -1.51
CA MET A 102 0.20 -9.41 -0.31
C MET A 102 0.55 -10.86 -0.64
N GLU A 103 -0.14 -11.50 -1.59
CA GLU A 103 0.19 -12.89 -1.93
C GLU A 103 1.58 -13.04 -2.57
N VAL A 104 2.03 -12.07 -3.39
CA VAL A 104 3.40 -12.05 -3.89
C VAL A 104 4.40 -11.84 -2.75
N ALA A 105 4.17 -10.84 -1.90
CA ALA A 105 5.02 -10.55 -0.75
C ALA A 105 5.14 -11.75 0.19
N ARG A 106 4.04 -12.48 0.43
CA ARG A 106 4.01 -13.72 1.21
C ARG A 106 4.98 -14.77 0.66
N GLY A 107 5.02 -14.94 -0.67
CA GLY A 107 5.97 -15.84 -1.32
C GLY A 107 7.43 -15.37 -1.23
N MET A 108 7.65 -14.10 -0.91
CA MET A 108 8.96 -13.45 -0.81
C MET A 108 9.44 -13.21 0.63
N ILE A 109 8.65 -13.55 1.66
CA ILE A 109 9.05 -13.37 3.07
C ILE A 109 10.37 -14.10 3.33
N GLY A 110 11.37 -13.36 3.82
CA GLY A 110 12.72 -13.88 4.08
C GLY A 110 13.64 -13.93 2.86
N SER A 111 13.18 -13.49 1.69
CA SER A 111 14.02 -13.30 0.50
C SER A 111 14.75 -11.96 0.55
N GLU A 112 15.98 -11.95 0.03
CA GLU A 112 16.78 -10.74 -0.17
C GLU A 112 16.44 -10.01 -1.48
N VAL A 113 15.68 -10.66 -2.37
CA VAL A 113 15.24 -10.13 -3.66
C VAL A 113 14.16 -9.08 -3.43
N PRO A 114 14.32 -7.84 -3.91
CA PRO A 114 13.33 -6.80 -3.75
C PRO A 114 12.06 -7.05 -4.56
N LEU A 115 10.95 -6.54 -4.02
CA LEU A 115 9.66 -6.42 -4.66
C LEU A 115 9.51 -5.02 -5.25
N ALA A 116 9.14 -4.91 -6.52
CA ALA A 116 8.64 -3.68 -7.12
C ALA A 116 7.12 -3.75 -7.28
N ILE A 117 6.43 -2.68 -6.94
CA ILE A 117 4.97 -2.62 -7.02
C ILE A 117 4.57 -1.80 -8.25
N LEU A 118 3.72 -2.38 -9.09
CA LEU A 118 3.07 -1.73 -10.23
C LEU A 118 1.58 -1.59 -9.89
N PRO A 119 1.12 -0.42 -9.41
CA PRO A 119 -0.21 -0.30 -8.82
C PRO A 119 -1.32 -0.58 -9.83
N GLY A 120 -2.14 -1.59 -9.52
CA GLY A 120 -3.27 -2.02 -10.34
C GLY A 120 -4.57 -2.16 -9.53
N GLY A 121 -4.61 -1.78 -8.26
CA GLY A 121 -5.82 -1.79 -7.44
C GLY A 121 -6.58 -0.47 -7.47
N THR A 122 -7.74 -0.44 -6.81
CA THR A 122 -8.53 0.77 -6.56
C THR A 122 -7.90 1.65 -5.48
N ALA A 123 -7.40 1.02 -4.40
CA ALA A 123 -6.89 1.70 -3.20
C ALA A 123 -5.36 1.81 -3.25
N ASN A 124 -4.65 0.71 -3.53
CA ASN A 124 -3.18 0.67 -3.57
C ASN A 124 -2.56 1.27 -2.30
N ALA A 125 -3.12 0.92 -1.14
CA ALA A 125 -2.80 1.54 0.14
C ALA A 125 -1.30 1.42 0.45
N LEU A 126 -0.70 0.26 0.22
CA LEU A 126 0.73 0.06 0.42
C LEU A 126 1.57 0.86 -0.58
N SER A 127 1.17 0.90 -1.85
CA SER A 127 1.90 1.67 -2.87
C SER A 127 1.92 3.16 -2.51
N LEU A 128 0.78 3.68 -2.09
CA LEU A 128 0.63 5.06 -1.65
C LEU A 128 1.46 5.35 -0.40
N ALA A 129 1.42 4.46 0.61
CA ALA A 129 2.24 4.59 1.83
C ALA A 129 3.76 4.59 1.55
N LEU A 130 4.18 3.94 0.47
CA LEU A 130 5.58 3.88 0.03
C LEU A 130 5.94 4.97 -0.98
N GLY A 131 5.01 5.87 -1.33
CA GLY A 131 5.20 6.93 -2.32
C GLY A 131 5.34 6.43 -3.76
N ILE A 132 4.96 5.17 -4.04
CA ILE A 132 5.09 4.56 -5.37
C ILE A 132 4.08 5.20 -6.33
N PRO A 133 4.50 5.63 -7.54
CA PRO A 133 3.59 6.23 -8.51
C PRO A 133 2.39 5.32 -8.84
N GLY A 134 1.18 5.88 -8.78
CA GLY A 134 -0.05 5.14 -9.09
C GLY A 134 -0.30 4.87 -10.59
N ASP A 135 0.51 5.45 -11.47
CA ASP A 135 0.49 5.21 -12.90
C ASP A 135 1.45 4.08 -13.29
N LEU A 136 1.01 3.17 -14.16
CA LEU A 136 1.80 2.00 -14.56
C LEU A 136 3.10 2.40 -15.25
N ASP A 137 3.06 3.36 -16.18
CA ASP A 137 4.25 3.80 -16.92
C ASP A 137 5.26 4.47 -15.97
N ALA A 138 4.80 5.35 -15.08
CA ALA A 138 5.64 5.96 -14.06
C ALA A 138 6.26 4.93 -13.08
N ALA A 139 5.48 3.93 -12.64
CA ALA A 139 6.00 2.85 -11.79
C ALA A 139 7.02 1.97 -12.52
N CYS A 140 6.83 1.71 -13.82
CA CYS A 140 7.82 1.00 -14.63
C CYS A 140 9.11 1.82 -14.78
N ARG A 141 9.02 3.14 -14.96
CA ARG A 141 10.20 4.02 -15.03
C ARG A 141 10.95 4.08 -13.71
N LEU A 142 10.25 3.98 -12.58
CA LEU A 142 10.89 3.86 -11.27
C LEU A 142 11.82 2.63 -11.21
N ILE A 143 11.35 1.48 -11.74
CA ILE A 143 12.15 0.25 -11.85
C ILE A 143 13.31 0.40 -12.84
N ALA A 144 13.04 1.03 -14.00
CA ALA A 144 13.93 1.04 -15.16
C ALA A 144 15.14 1.99 -15.06
N GLY A 145 15.28 2.73 -13.97
CA GLY A 145 16.38 3.70 -13.80
C GLY A 145 15.99 5.03 -13.16
N GLY A 146 14.80 5.11 -12.56
CA GLY A 146 14.42 6.24 -11.73
C GLY A 146 15.22 6.31 -10.43
N GLU A 147 15.24 7.49 -9.81
CA GLU A 147 15.76 7.68 -8.45
C GLU A 147 14.98 6.79 -7.47
N SER A 148 15.53 5.62 -7.18
CA SER A 148 14.92 4.60 -6.35
C SER A 148 15.89 4.08 -5.30
N ARG A 149 15.35 3.49 -4.25
CA ARG A 149 16.10 2.83 -3.17
C ARG A 149 15.36 1.59 -2.71
N ILE A 150 16.07 0.67 -2.09
CA ILE A 150 15.47 -0.47 -1.42
C ILE A 150 15.17 -0.10 0.04
N ARG A 151 13.93 -0.34 0.46
CA ARG A 151 13.47 -0.18 1.84
C ARG A 151 13.10 -1.55 2.40
N ALA A 152 13.59 -1.88 3.59
CA ALA A 152 13.07 -3.02 4.34
C ALA A 152 11.67 -2.66 4.84
N VAL A 153 10.70 -3.56 4.69
CA VAL A 153 9.32 -3.34 5.08
C VAL A 153 8.87 -4.49 5.98
N ASP A 154 8.26 -4.11 7.08
CA ASP A 154 7.68 -4.99 8.07
C ASP A 154 6.40 -5.63 7.52
N VAL A 155 6.16 -6.87 7.93
CA VAL A 155 4.93 -7.60 7.59
C VAL A 155 4.24 -8.01 8.87
N GLY A 156 2.95 -7.75 8.96
CA GLY A 156 2.14 -8.25 10.05
C GLY A 156 1.79 -9.72 9.85
N ARG A 157 1.90 -10.52 10.90
CA ARG A 157 1.41 -11.91 10.96
C ARG A 157 0.17 -11.93 11.83
N VAL A 158 -0.92 -12.50 11.31
CA VAL A 158 -2.19 -12.67 12.05
C VAL A 158 -2.61 -14.12 11.96
N GLN A 159 -2.73 -14.79 13.12
CA GLN A 159 -2.96 -16.24 13.17
C GLN A 159 -1.95 -17.01 12.27
N GLU A 160 -2.44 -17.72 11.25
CA GLU A 160 -1.66 -18.44 10.22
C GLU A 160 -1.40 -17.61 8.94
N GLY A 161 -1.96 -16.40 8.85
CA GLY A 161 -1.87 -15.50 7.70
C GLY A 161 -0.93 -14.31 7.92
N PHE A 162 -0.87 -13.46 6.91
CA PHE A 162 -0.06 -12.23 6.88
C PHE A 162 -0.88 -11.06 6.36
N PHE A 163 -0.48 -9.84 6.69
CA PHE A 163 -1.05 -8.60 6.20
C PHE A 163 0.02 -7.52 6.02
N LEU A 164 -0.21 -6.60 5.10
CA LEU A 164 0.68 -5.47 4.83
C LEU A 164 0.13 -4.14 5.32
N VAL A 165 -1.20 -4.00 5.40
CA VAL A 165 -1.84 -2.72 5.71
C VAL A 165 -2.42 -2.76 7.12
N ALA A 166 -3.46 -3.56 7.36
CA ALA A 166 -4.12 -3.58 8.66
C ALA A 166 -5.03 -4.80 8.88
N VAL A 167 -5.28 -5.08 10.16
CA VAL A 167 -6.34 -5.94 10.66
C VAL A 167 -7.37 -5.09 11.38
N GLY A 168 -8.65 -5.21 11.01
CA GLY A 168 -9.78 -4.57 11.70
C GLY A 168 -10.57 -5.59 12.51
N ILE A 169 -11.01 -5.22 13.71
CA ILE A 169 -11.82 -6.04 14.62
C ILE A 169 -13.04 -5.21 15.04
N GLY A 170 -14.23 -5.79 14.97
CA GLY A 170 -15.49 -5.09 15.29
C GLY A 170 -16.07 -4.24 14.15
N ILE A 171 -15.56 -4.39 12.93
CA ILE A 171 -16.16 -3.76 11.75
C ILE A 171 -17.40 -4.57 11.33
N PRO A 172 -18.60 -3.95 11.26
CA PRO A 172 -19.83 -4.65 10.88
C PRO A 172 -19.72 -5.35 9.51
N GLY A 173 -20.13 -6.63 9.43
CA GLY A 173 -20.00 -7.44 8.21
C GLY A 173 -20.83 -6.96 7.01
N ASP A 174 -21.87 -6.17 7.24
CA ASP A 174 -22.71 -5.56 6.20
C ASP A 174 -21.98 -4.48 5.38
N LEU A 175 -20.98 -3.81 5.95
CA LEU A 175 -20.05 -2.93 5.21
C LEU A 175 -19.18 -3.69 4.21
N ILE A 176 -18.89 -4.95 4.51
CA ILE A 176 -17.98 -5.79 3.75
C ILE A 176 -18.76 -6.50 2.63
N ALA A 177 -20.01 -6.92 2.90
CA ALA A 177 -20.90 -7.49 1.90
C ALA A 177 -21.37 -6.47 0.83
N SER A 178 -21.42 -5.17 1.16
CA SER A 178 -21.73 -4.09 0.19
C SER A 178 -20.49 -3.54 -0.54
N GLY A 179 -19.34 -4.18 -0.42
CA GLY A 179 -18.06 -3.70 -0.94
C GLY A 179 -17.56 -4.47 -2.15
N ASP A 180 -18.46 -4.87 -3.07
CA ASP A 180 -18.05 -5.53 -4.31
C ASP A 180 -16.98 -4.71 -5.02
N ARG A 181 -16.03 -5.40 -5.65
CA ARG A 181 -14.95 -4.79 -6.43
C ARG A 181 -15.48 -3.73 -7.40
N ASP A 182 -16.63 -3.99 -8.01
CA ASP A 182 -17.33 -3.10 -8.92
C ASP A 182 -17.77 -1.78 -8.25
N GLU A 183 -18.17 -1.81 -6.97
CA GLU A 183 -18.57 -0.62 -6.22
C GLU A 183 -17.34 0.20 -5.81
N LYS A 184 -16.25 -0.46 -5.41
CA LYS A 184 -14.96 0.20 -5.15
C LYS A 184 -14.42 0.87 -6.42
N ASP A 185 -14.39 0.15 -7.54
CA ASP A 185 -13.92 0.67 -8.83
C ASP A 185 -14.80 1.80 -9.37
N ARG A 186 -16.11 1.78 -9.07
CA ARG A 186 -17.07 2.79 -9.52
C ARG A 186 -17.10 4.06 -8.67
N PHE A 187 -16.96 3.95 -7.35
CA PHE A 187 -17.13 5.07 -6.43
C PHE A 187 -15.83 5.54 -5.75
N GLY A 188 -14.73 4.80 -5.94
CA GLY A 188 -13.40 5.13 -5.44
C GLY A 188 -13.20 4.83 -3.95
N ALA A 189 -11.93 4.76 -3.54
CA ALA A 189 -11.52 4.41 -2.17
C ALA A 189 -12.09 5.38 -1.09
N LEU A 190 -12.23 6.67 -1.40
CA LEU A 190 -12.80 7.66 -0.46
C LEU A 190 -14.27 7.41 -0.13
N SER A 191 -15.09 7.05 -1.13
CA SER A 191 -16.51 6.75 -0.90
C SER A 191 -16.67 5.53 0.01
N TYR A 192 -15.81 4.52 -0.19
CA TYR A 192 -15.75 3.34 0.66
C TYR A 192 -15.37 3.70 2.10
N LEU A 193 -14.31 4.51 2.29
CA LEU A 193 -13.89 5.00 3.61
C LEU A 193 -15.01 5.76 4.34
N VAL A 194 -15.71 6.67 3.66
CA VAL A 194 -16.82 7.43 4.25
C VAL A 194 -17.96 6.50 4.69
N ARG A 195 -18.31 5.49 3.89
CA ARG A 195 -19.35 4.52 4.24
C ARG A 195 -18.94 3.67 5.44
N ALA A 196 -17.68 3.23 5.47
CA ALA A 196 -17.13 2.50 6.61
C ALA A 196 -17.26 3.31 7.91
N LEU A 197 -16.85 4.59 7.88
CA LEU A 197 -16.99 5.50 9.02
C LEU A 197 -18.46 5.72 9.42
N GLN A 198 -19.38 5.85 8.48
CA GLN A 198 -20.80 6.03 8.77
C GLN A 198 -21.41 4.83 9.48
N ALA A 199 -21.06 3.60 9.11
CA ALA A 199 -21.58 2.42 9.78
C ALA A 199 -20.99 2.25 11.19
N LEU A 200 -19.75 2.70 11.43
CA LEU A 200 -19.19 2.72 12.78
C LEU A 200 -20.00 3.59 13.76
N SER A 201 -20.72 4.63 13.30
CA SER A 201 -21.63 5.41 14.16
C SER A 201 -22.84 4.62 14.70
N ARG A 202 -23.09 3.43 14.14
CA ARG A 202 -24.19 2.53 14.52
C ARG A 202 -23.69 1.22 15.12
N ALA A 203 -22.37 1.02 15.16
CA ALA A 203 -21.78 -0.17 15.74
C ALA A 203 -21.97 -0.17 17.25
N GLU A 204 -22.16 -1.38 17.80
CA GLU A 204 -22.25 -1.56 19.24
C GLU A 204 -20.86 -1.43 19.88
N VAL A 205 -20.82 -0.93 21.11
CA VAL A 205 -19.57 -0.84 21.87
C VAL A 205 -19.22 -2.24 22.38
N SER A 206 -17.99 -2.65 22.14
CA SER A 206 -17.42 -3.89 22.65
C SER A 206 -16.26 -3.59 23.59
N ARG A 207 -16.06 -4.48 24.57
CA ARG A 207 -14.87 -4.48 25.42
C ARG A 207 -13.74 -5.18 24.67
N TYR A 208 -12.58 -4.54 24.66
CA TYR A 208 -11.33 -5.06 24.10
C TYR A 208 -10.34 -5.25 25.24
N LEU A 209 -9.93 -6.51 25.45
CA LEU A 209 -8.81 -6.85 26.30
C LEU A 209 -7.58 -7.05 25.40
N LEU A 210 -6.64 -6.11 25.51
CA LEU A 210 -5.43 -6.06 24.72
C LEU A 210 -4.25 -6.56 25.58
N THR A 211 -3.48 -7.49 25.06
CA THR A 211 -2.12 -7.75 25.54
C THR A 211 -1.14 -7.21 24.52
N LEU A 212 -0.45 -6.14 24.88
CA LEU A 212 0.50 -5.38 24.07
C LEU A 212 1.90 -5.69 24.57
N ASP A 213 2.61 -6.56 23.84
CA ASP A 213 3.85 -7.19 24.30
C ASP A 213 3.68 -7.88 25.66
N ASP A 214 4.10 -7.23 26.74
CA ASP A 214 4.01 -7.73 28.12
C ASP A 214 3.00 -6.93 28.99
N GLU A 215 2.36 -5.91 28.42
CA GLU A 215 1.39 -5.05 29.11
C GLU A 215 -0.05 -5.43 28.76
N ARG A 216 -0.94 -5.35 29.76
CA ARG A 216 -2.38 -5.57 29.55
C ARG A 216 -3.13 -4.25 29.65
N VAL A 217 -3.91 -3.97 28.63
CA VAL A 217 -4.78 -2.80 28.53
C VAL A 217 -6.20 -3.27 28.32
N GLU A 218 -7.12 -2.67 29.04
CA GLU A 218 -8.54 -2.89 28.85
C GLU A 218 -9.17 -1.58 28.39
N THR A 219 -9.98 -1.66 27.34
CA THR A 219 -10.66 -0.50 26.76
C THR A 219 -11.99 -0.89 26.12
N GLU A 220 -12.85 0.09 25.90
CA GLU A 220 -14.11 -0.06 25.18
C GLU A 220 -14.10 0.79 23.89
N GLY A 221 -14.72 0.28 22.83
CA GLY A 221 -14.80 0.97 21.55
C GLY A 221 -15.73 0.31 20.55
N VAL A 222 -15.92 0.95 19.41
CA VAL A 222 -16.72 0.44 18.29
C VAL A 222 -15.88 -0.38 17.30
N THR A 223 -14.56 -0.16 17.25
CA THR A 223 -13.65 -0.98 16.44
C THR A 223 -12.22 -0.87 16.98
N CYS A 224 -11.45 -1.94 16.82
CA CYS A 224 -10.01 -1.99 17.02
C CYS A 224 -9.32 -2.22 15.67
N ILE A 225 -8.31 -1.41 15.36
CA ILE A 225 -7.50 -1.51 14.14
C ILE A 225 -6.06 -1.78 14.57
N ILE A 226 -5.45 -2.81 14.01
CA ILE A 226 -4.02 -3.10 14.18
C ILE A 226 -3.37 -2.84 12.81
N ALA A 227 -2.62 -1.74 12.70
CA ALA A 227 -2.06 -1.25 11.45
C ALA A 227 -0.56 -1.49 11.37
N ASN A 228 -0.12 -1.87 10.17
CA ASN A 228 1.27 -1.89 9.73
C ASN A 228 1.54 -0.73 8.74
N ALA A 229 0.51 -0.26 8.04
CA ALA A 229 0.57 0.92 7.18
C ALA A 229 -0.52 1.94 7.57
N GLY A 230 -0.16 3.22 7.60
CA GLY A 230 -1.09 4.29 7.95
C GLY A 230 -2.02 4.71 6.81
N SER A 231 -1.86 4.19 5.59
CA SER A 231 -2.60 4.64 4.41
C SER A 231 -3.98 4.00 4.28
N PHE A 232 -5.01 4.81 3.95
CA PHE A 232 -6.33 4.32 3.56
C PHE A 232 -6.46 4.01 2.05
N GLY A 233 -5.38 4.16 1.28
CA GLY A 233 -5.45 4.11 -0.19
C GLY A 233 -6.17 5.31 -0.81
N VAL A 234 -6.18 6.44 -0.10
CA VAL A 234 -6.62 7.74 -0.61
C VAL A 234 -5.50 8.75 -0.38
N PRO A 235 -4.95 9.38 -1.44
CA PRO A 235 -3.86 10.35 -1.31
C PRO A 235 -4.15 11.45 -0.29
N GLY A 236 -3.16 11.76 0.55
CA GLY A 236 -3.26 12.76 1.62
C GLY A 236 -4.11 12.36 2.83
N LEU A 237 -4.62 11.12 2.90
CA LEU A 237 -5.38 10.60 4.04
C LEU A 237 -4.64 9.44 4.72
N SER A 238 -4.47 9.54 6.04
CA SER A 238 -3.88 8.50 6.87
C SER A 238 -4.73 8.18 8.10
N LEU A 239 -4.53 6.99 8.66
CA LEU A 239 -5.18 6.50 9.87
C LEU A 239 -4.73 7.29 11.10
N ALA A 240 -3.41 7.45 11.26
CA ALA A 240 -2.79 8.30 12.26
C ALA A 240 -1.42 8.77 11.75
N GLU A 241 -0.90 9.82 12.36
CA GLU A 241 0.50 10.20 12.20
C GLU A 241 1.40 9.22 12.96
N GLY A 242 2.63 9.01 12.47
CA GLY A 242 3.63 8.18 13.17
C GLY A 242 3.52 6.67 12.96
N ILE A 243 2.72 6.21 11.99
CA ILE A 243 2.69 4.80 11.57
C ILE A 243 3.81 4.56 10.55
N TYR A 244 4.80 3.75 10.92
CA TYR A 244 5.95 3.44 10.07
C TYR A 244 5.93 1.98 9.62
N LEU A 245 6.46 1.76 8.41
CA LEU A 245 6.50 0.44 7.77
C LEU A 245 7.78 -0.34 8.10
N ASP A 246 8.66 0.20 8.94
CA ASP A 246 10.03 -0.29 9.15
C ASP A 246 10.59 0.01 10.55
N ASP A 247 9.72 0.23 11.54
CA ASP A 247 10.11 0.49 12.94
C ASP A 247 10.01 -0.75 13.85
N GLY A 248 9.54 -1.88 13.32
CA GLY A 248 9.38 -3.13 14.05
C GLY A 248 8.21 -3.11 15.02
N LEU A 249 7.20 -2.26 14.80
CA LEU A 249 6.01 -2.13 15.65
C LEU A 249 4.72 -2.23 14.82
N LEU A 250 3.62 -2.56 15.49
CA LEU A 250 2.26 -2.41 14.97
C LEU A 250 1.55 -1.32 15.76
N ASP A 251 0.78 -0.50 15.06
CA ASP A 251 -0.05 0.53 15.65
C ASP A 251 -1.43 -0.04 16.00
N VAL A 252 -1.77 -0.07 17.29
CA VAL A 252 -3.05 -0.56 17.80
C VAL A 252 -3.93 0.63 18.14
N LEU A 253 -5.01 0.81 17.39
CA LEU A 253 -5.94 1.92 17.54
C LEU A 253 -7.32 1.42 17.92
N VAL A 254 -7.93 1.99 18.97
CA VAL A 254 -9.30 1.69 19.37
C VAL A 254 -10.15 2.94 19.27
N LEU A 255 -11.12 2.92 18.35
CA LEU A 255 -12.09 3.99 18.18
C LEU A 255 -13.14 3.86 19.28
N ARG A 256 -13.19 4.82 20.19
CA ARG A 256 -14.22 4.89 21.23
C ARG A 256 -15.58 5.14 20.61
N ASN A 257 -16.64 4.88 21.38
CA ASN A 257 -18.00 5.19 20.96
C ASN A 257 -18.10 6.65 20.47
N THR A 258 -18.42 6.80 19.20
CA THR A 258 -18.49 8.09 18.54
C THR A 258 -19.86 8.21 17.88
N ASP A 259 -20.57 9.28 18.23
CA ASP A 259 -21.86 9.57 17.63
C ASP A 259 -21.69 10.10 16.20
N VAL A 260 -22.81 10.37 15.53
CA VAL A 260 -22.81 10.91 14.16
C VAL A 260 -22.01 12.22 14.06
N ARG A 261 -21.92 13.02 15.14
CA ARG A 261 -21.14 14.26 15.15
C ARG A 261 -19.64 13.96 15.19
N GLY A 262 -19.22 12.98 15.99
CA GLY A 262 -17.85 12.48 16.01
C GLY A 262 -17.42 12.00 14.61
N ILE A 263 -18.23 11.17 13.95
CA ILE A 263 -17.95 10.74 12.57
C ILE A 263 -17.90 11.93 11.59
N ALA A 264 -18.84 12.88 11.69
CA ALA A 264 -18.83 14.06 10.84
C ALA A 264 -17.55 14.92 11.03
N SER A 265 -17.03 15.00 12.25
CA SER A 265 -15.77 15.68 12.52
C SER A 265 -14.57 14.98 11.88
N ILE A 266 -14.52 13.64 11.96
CA ILE A 266 -13.49 12.81 11.32
C ILE A 266 -13.54 13.00 9.80
N VAL A 267 -14.72 12.88 9.19
CA VAL A 267 -14.91 13.11 7.74
C VAL A 267 -14.51 14.53 7.35
N GLY A 268 -14.82 15.53 8.18
CA GLY A 268 -14.42 16.92 7.96
C GLY A 268 -12.91 17.17 8.09
N ASN A 269 -12.20 16.39 8.91
CA ASN A 269 -10.73 16.40 8.97
C ASN A 269 -10.14 15.77 7.71
N LEU A 270 -10.65 14.60 7.31
CA LEU A 270 -10.22 13.93 6.09
C LEU A 270 -10.46 14.79 4.84
N ALA A 271 -11.60 15.48 4.74
CA ALA A 271 -11.87 16.39 3.63
C ALA A 271 -10.86 17.56 3.51
N ARG A 272 -10.11 17.85 4.57
CA ARG A 272 -9.05 18.87 4.59
C ARG A 272 -7.65 18.31 4.30
N GLY A 273 -7.53 17.02 3.96
CA GLY A 273 -6.28 16.37 3.58
C GLY A 273 -5.35 16.09 4.76
N GLY A 274 -5.90 15.57 5.86
CA GLY A 274 -5.13 15.23 7.05
C GLY A 274 -5.40 13.81 7.54
N ALA A 275 -4.72 13.42 8.61
CA ALA A 275 -4.95 12.16 9.30
C ALA A 275 -6.36 12.10 9.92
N MET A 276 -6.91 10.90 10.05
CA MET A 276 -8.12 10.63 10.83
C MET A 276 -7.97 11.15 12.27
N VAL A 277 -6.75 11.14 12.80
CA VAL A 277 -6.38 11.59 14.14
C VAL A 277 -5.14 12.48 14.06
N GLN A 278 -5.26 13.73 14.55
CA GLN A 278 -4.14 14.70 14.61
C GLN A 278 -3.39 14.65 15.96
N GLU A 279 -4.01 14.11 17.01
CA GLU A 279 -3.39 13.95 18.33
C GLU A 279 -3.60 12.51 18.81
N VAL A 280 -2.52 11.74 18.75
CA VAL A 280 -2.36 10.48 19.48
C VAL A 280 -2.05 10.85 20.93
N ALA A 281 -2.93 10.51 21.87
CA ALA A 281 -2.63 10.71 23.28
C ALA A 281 -1.61 9.67 23.76
N GLU A 282 -0.43 10.11 24.21
CA GLU A 282 0.50 9.23 24.92
C GLU A 282 -0.13 8.70 26.22
N PRO A 283 0.20 7.47 26.69
CA PRO A 283 -0.59 6.74 27.69
C PRO A 283 -0.55 7.32 29.12
N ALA A 284 0.07 8.48 29.35
CA ALA A 284 0.49 8.90 30.69
C ALA A 284 -0.60 9.60 31.53
N THR A 285 -1.75 9.99 30.98
CA THR A 285 -2.82 10.66 31.76
C THR A 285 -4.19 10.06 31.48
N ARG A 286 -4.75 9.41 32.49
CA ARG A 286 -6.02 8.64 32.48
C ARG A 286 -7.30 9.47 32.22
N GLU A 287 -7.19 10.74 31.87
CA GLU A 287 -8.33 11.60 31.53
C GLU A 287 -7.90 12.58 30.44
N GLU A 288 -8.15 12.30 29.15
CA GLU A 288 -8.30 13.33 28.09
C GLU A 288 -8.84 12.77 26.75
N SER A 289 -10.13 13.05 26.50
CA SER A 289 -10.75 13.66 25.31
C SER A 289 -10.49 13.21 23.85
N GLY A 290 -9.78 12.12 23.57
CA GLY A 290 -9.65 11.58 22.21
C GLY A 290 -10.81 10.64 21.80
N ALA A 291 -11.31 10.75 20.57
CA ALA A 291 -12.23 9.75 20.00
C ALA A 291 -11.52 8.40 19.71
N MET A 292 -10.18 8.41 19.62
CA MET A 292 -9.34 7.25 19.34
C MET A 292 -8.28 7.12 20.43
N GLN A 293 -7.99 5.89 20.84
CA GLN A 293 -6.80 5.57 21.63
C GLN A 293 -5.79 4.85 20.75
N HIS A 294 -4.50 5.03 21.01
CA HIS A 294 -3.43 4.46 20.21
C HIS A 294 -2.27 3.98 21.08
N TRP A 295 -1.76 2.81 20.73
CA TRP A 295 -0.59 2.17 21.32
C TRP A 295 0.27 1.58 20.21
N GLN A 296 1.52 1.27 20.54
CA GLN A 296 2.42 0.53 19.66
C GLN A 296 2.93 -0.72 20.37
N ALA A 297 3.01 -1.84 19.64
CA ALA A 297 3.53 -3.09 20.17
C ALA A 297 4.05 -4.01 19.06
N ALA A 298 5.05 -4.84 19.37
CA ALA A 298 5.53 -5.84 18.43
C ALA A 298 4.64 -7.11 18.40
N ARG A 299 3.99 -7.42 19.53
CA ARG A 299 3.02 -8.52 19.67
C ARG A 299 1.72 -8.01 20.27
N VAL A 300 0.60 -8.40 19.68
CA VAL A 300 -0.74 -7.98 20.10
C VAL A 300 -1.63 -9.21 20.24
N VAL A 301 -2.28 -9.37 21.39
CA VAL A 301 -3.38 -10.31 21.56
C VAL A 301 -4.64 -9.52 21.86
N VAL A 302 -5.70 -9.77 21.11
CA VAL A 302 -7.00 -9.11 21.29
C VAL A 302 -8.05 -10.14 21.65
N GLU A 303 -8.73 -9.91 22.75
CA GLU A 303 -9.94 -10.63 23.15
C GLU A 303 -11.11 -9.63 23.19
N THR A 304 -12.28 -10.06 22.74
CA THR A 304 -13.48 -9.20 22.64
C THR A 304 -14.66 -9.77 23.41
N ASP A 305 -15.43 -8.90 24.04
CA ASP A 305 -16.71 -9.22 24.68
C ASP A 305 -17.78 -8.17 24.29
N PRO A 306 -18.82 -8.54 23.52
CA PRO A 306 -19.03 -9.86 22.89
C PRO A 306 -18.05 -10.13 21.75
N ALA A 307 -17.93 -11.39 21.33
CA ALA A 307 -17.07 -11.79 20.20
C ALA A 307 -17.37 -10.98 18.94
N GLN A 308 -16.32 -10.51 18.26
CA GLN A 308 -16.39 -9.65 17.08
C GLN A 308 -15.89 -10.34 15.80
N ALA A 309 -16.37 -9.89 14.65
CA ALA A 309 -15.78 -10.25 13.37
C ALA A 309 -14.41 -9.58 13.18
N MET A 310 -13.52 -10.24 12.43
CA MET A 310 -12.20 -9.74 12.05
C MET A 310 -12.10 -9.58 10.54
N GLN A 311 -11.35 -8.56 10.11
CA GLN A 311 -11.01 -8.28 8.73
C GLN A 311 -9.48 -8.19 8.59
N VAL A 312 -8.88 -8.90 7.64
CA VAL A 312 -7.44 -8.89 7.36
C VAL A 312 -7.23 -8.37 5.93
N ASP A 313 -6.58 -7.21 5.76
CA ASP A 313 -6.34 -6.56 4.45
C ASP A 313 -7.59 -6.47 3.54
N GLY A 314 -8.79 -6.48 4.13
CA GLY A 314 -10.06 -6.43 3.41
C GLY A 314 -10.92 -7.70 3.47
N GLU A 315 -10.38 -8.85 3.88
CA GLU A 315 -11.07 -10.16 3.87
C GLU A 315 -11.61 -10.57 5.25
N LEU A 316 -12.79 -11.19 5.30
CA LEU A 316 -13.48 -11.57 6.53
C LEU A 316 -12.97 -12.87 7.15
N SER A 317 -12.88 -12.88 8.47
CA SER A 317 -12.63 -14.07 9.28
C SER A 317 -13.39 -14.00 10.62
N GLU A 318 -13.83 -15.14 11.14
CA GLU A 318 -14.43 -15.20 12.48
C GLU A 318 -13.31 -15.19 13.54
N ALA A 319 -13.48 -14.41 14.61
CA ALA A 319 -12.47 -14.30 15.65
C ALA A 319 -13.06 -14.44 17.06
N GLY A 320 -12.42 -15.33 17.84
CA GLY A 320 -12.44 -15.28 19.31
C GLY A 320 -11.24 -14.45 19.78
N THR A 321 -10.16 -15.11 20.17
CA THR A 321 -8.87 -14.46 20.47
C THR A 321 -8.06 -14.24 19.19
N VAL A 322 -7.69 -12.99 18.89
CA VAL A 322 -6.84 -12.62 17.75
C VAL A 322 -5.40 -12.46 18.20
N GLN A 323 -4.47 -13.17 17.56
CA GLN A 323 -3.03 -13.01 17.80
C GLN A 323 -2.36 -12.39 16.59
N VAL A 324 -1.64 -11.30 16.83
CA VAL A 324 -0.95 -10.51 15.81
C VAL A 324 0.50 -10.26 16.25
N ALA A 325 1.44 -10.32 15.31
CA ALA A 325 2.82 -9.96 15.58
C ALA A 325 3.47 -9.36 14.32
N VAL A 326 4.39 -8.42 14.50
CA VAL A 326 5.21 -7.90 13.40
C VAL A 326 6.36 -8.86 13.08
N ILE A 327 6.73 -8.90 11.80
CA ILE A 327 7.95 -9.52 11.31
C ILE A 327 8.82 -8.38 10.74
N PRO A 328 9.80 -7.88 11.51
CA PRO A 328 10.60 -6.75 11.09
C PRO A 328 11.42 -7.04 9.83
N GLY A 329 11.40 -6.11 8.87
CA GLY A 329 12.14 -6.19 7.61
C GLY A 329 11.85 -7.46 6.78
N ALA A 330 10.64 -8.02 6.91
CA ALA A 330 10.25 -9.29 6.31
C ALA A 330 10.39 -9.32 4.78
N ILE A 331 10.20 -8.17 4.13
CA ILE A 331 10.36 -8.01 2.68
C ILE A 331 11.19 -6.77 2.36
N ARG A 332 11.75 -6.73 1.16
CA ARG A 332 12.43 -5.56 0.61
C ARG A 332 11.60 -4.99 -0.52
N VAL A 333 11.38 -3.69 -0.52
CA VAL A 333 10.55 -3.02 -1.54
C VAL A 333 11.35 -1.91 -2.22
N LEU A 334 11.26 -1.86 -3.54
CA LEU A 334 11.79 -0.78 -4.36
C LEU A 334 10.85 0.42 -4.29
N VAL A 335 11.35 1.55 -3.78
CA VAL A 335 10.61 2.79 -3.55
C VAL A 335 11.35 3.99 -4.13
N PRO A 336 10.70 5.15 -4.34
CA PRO A 336 11.40 6.37 -4.74
C PRO A 336 12.47 6.80 -3.72
N ALA A 337 13.61 7.30 -4.19
CA ALA A 337 14.72 7.73 -3.33
C ALA A 337 14.31 8.88 -2.40
N GLY A 338 13.43 9.77 -2.88
CA GLY A 338 12.89 10.91 -2.12
C GLY A 338 11.70 10.58 -1.22
N ALA A 339 11.21 9.34 -1.18
CA ALA A 339 10.12 8.96 -0.27
C ALA A 339 10.65 8.93 1.17
N SER A 340 10.53 10.05 1.89
CA SER A 340 10.58 10.08 3.35
C SER A 340 9.31 9.39 3.85
N GLY A 341 9.40 8.59 4.92
CA GLY A 341 8.29 7.76 5.44
C GLY A 341 7.09 8.54 6.02
N GLN A 342 6.89 9.80 5.61
CA GLN A 342 5.84 10.69 6.07
C GLN A 342 5.19 11.56 4.98
N GLU A 343 5.55 11.42 3.69
CA GLU A 343 5.04 12.36 2.67
C GLU A 343 4.50 11.66 1.41
N ALA A 344 3.18 11.42 1.41
CA ALA A 344 2.30 11.47 0.24
C ALA A 344 0.82 11.61 0.65
#